data_AF-A0A8S1CSV4-F1
#
_entry.id   AF-A0A8S1CSV4-F1
#
_cell.length_a   1.000
_cell.length_b   1.000
_cell.length_c   1.000
_cell.angle_alpha   90.00
_cell.angle_beta   90.00
_cell.angle_gamma   90.00
#
_symmetry.space_group_name_H-M   'P 1'
#
loop_
_entity.id
_entity.type
_entity.pdbx_description
1 polymer ?
#
loop_
_entity_poly.entity_id
_entity_poly.type
_entity_poly.pdbx_seq_one_letter_code
_entity_poly.pdbx_strand_id
1 'polypeptide(L)'
;MLKTPPPKLECWFLQSYDCSRGIHSNPQVNRASSSKSRSLHAAMPPNKEDIDLYDDRMESFVDDMPPKKISPLFSMDESEVDYNQPIKWFNVFALSSVHILSIGGFIIGITQVKLMTIFFFFVYGLICAFGVTSGVHRLWTHRSYSANVPLRVILMLCYACAGQNKIYTWVRDHRVHHKFSETPADPHNSKRGFFFSHIGWLMKKKHPLCIQQGRKIDLSDIKNDEIVQFFDDNFIMMKTMFCFVIPTYIARNYIGEPLWIAFLANLFRYMIVLNGTWAVNSFAHTFGHHSYDKNIAPTESNLACNLSFGEGWHNYHHTFPYDYRQSEFGIHKYNMPTMFIDFFAWLGWASNRKAVPVEVAQRQAKKRGDGTRFEQENKAGISN
;
A
#
# COMPACT_ATOMS: atom_id res chain seq x y z
N MET A 1 7.46 -44.90 -56.68
CA MET A 1 6.42 -44.20 -55.90
C MET A 1 6.70 -42.70 -55.98
N LEU A 2 5.66 -41.96 -56.31
CA LEU A 2 5.68 -40.60 -56.86
C LEU A 2 5.66 -39.50 -55.77
N LYS A 3 6.22 -38.34 -56.16
CA LYS A 3 5.68 -36.97 -56.00
C LYS A 3 6.21 -36.01 -54.89
N THR A 4 7.03 -35.06 -55.37
CA THR A 4 6.88 -33.56 -55.34
C THR A 4 7.34 -32.72 -54.13
N PRO A 5 7.73 -31.42 -54.35
CA PRO A 5 9.05 -30.88 -53.96
C PRO A 5 8.96 -29.50 -53.21
N PRO A 6 10.02 -28.64 -53.10
CA PRO A 6 10.07 -27.40 -52.28
C PRO A 6 9.67 -26.13 -53.07
N PRO A 7 9.72 -24.91 -52.47
CA PRO A 7 10.81 -23.99 -52.88
C PRO A 7 11.30 -22.95 -51.85
N LYS A 8 12.38 -22.29 -52.28
CA LYS A 8 13.25 -21.27 -51.67
C LYS A 8 12.72 -19.83 -51.82
N LEU A 9 13.36 -18.93 -51.07
CA LEU A 9 13.45 -17.47 -51.25
C LEU A 9 13.73 -17.03 -52.70
N GLU A 10 13.15 -15.90 -53.11
CA GLU A 10 13.82 -14.86 -53.90
C GLU A 10 13.10 -13.49 -53.87
N CYS A 11 13.91 -12.44 -53.97
CA CYS A 11 13.65 -11.00 -53.88
C CYS A 11 12.80 -10.43 -55.03
N TRP A 12 11.98 -9.40 -54.77
CA TRP A 12 11.63 -8.37 -55.78
C TRP A 12 11.55 -6.95 -55.17
N PHE A 13 12.43 -6.08 -55.70
CA PHE A 13 12.26 -4.67 -56.09
C PHE A 13 12.47 -3.47 -55.14
N LEU A 14 13.54 -2.75 -55.49
CA LEU A 14 13.86 -1.32 -55.33
C LEU A 14 12.76 -0.41 -55.91
N GLN A 15 12.52 0.75 -55.29
CA GLN A 15 12.77 2.06 -55.93
C GLN A 15 12.59 3.24 -54.97
N SER A 16 13.72 3.90 -54.72
CA SER A 16 13.88 5.31 -54.34
C SER A 16 13.36 6.26 -55.42
N TYR A 17 12.77 7.40 -55.05
CA TYR A 17 12.89 8.66 -55.79
C TYR A 17 12.77 9.87 -54.87
N ASP A 18 13.81 10.70 -54.95
CA ASP A 18 13.97 12.05 -54.43
C ASP A 18 13.86 13.01 -55.64
N CYS A 19 13.07 14.08 -55.55
CA CYS A 19 13.34 15.36 -56.24
C CYS A 19 12.28 16.45 -55.96
N SER A 20 12.64 17.40 -55.09
CA SER A 20 12.95 18.80 -55.45
C SER A 20 12.13 19.57 -56.53
N ARG A 21 11.67 20.75 -56.08
CA ARG A 21 11.57 22.08 -56.74
C ARG A 21 10.30 22.46 -57.53
N GLY A 22 9.75 23.62 -57.15
CA GLY A 22 8.83 24.45 -57.95
C GLY A 22 8.55 25.78 -57.27
N ILE A 23 9.29 26.81 -57.66
CA ILE A 23 9.28 28.21 -57.16
C ILE A 23 8.21 29.02 -57.91
N HIS A 24 7.52 29.98 -57.26
CA HIS A 24 7.45 31.41 -57.66
C HIS A 24 6.30 32.19 -56.98
N SER A 25 6.67 33.23 -56.23
CA SER A 25 6.36 34.66 -56.49
C SER A 25 6.21 35.48 -55.18
N ASN A 26 7.09 36.48 -55.07
CA ASN A 26 7.08 37.61 -54.13
C ASN A 26 6.45 38.81 -54.92
N PRO A 27 6.07 39.99 -54.35
CA PRO A 27 7.01 40.79 -53.56
C PRO A 27 6.48 41.87 -52.55
N GLN A 28 7.41 42.33 -51.69
CA GLN A 28 7.69 43.75 -51.29
C GLN A 28 6.96 44.44 -50.10
N VAL A 29 7.73 44.66 -49.00
CA VAL A 29 8.14 45.99 -48.40
C VAL A 29 7.93 46.20 -46.88
N ASN A 30 9.09 46.40 -46.19
CA ASN A 30 9.45 47.24 -45.00
C ASN A 30 8.47 47.32 -43.79
N ARG A 31 8.88 47.22 -42.50
CA ARG A 31 9.93 47.99 -41.80
C ARG A 31 10.02 47.52 -40.30
N ALA A 32 11.21 47.63 -39.71
CA ALA A 32 11.53 47.93 -38.31
C ALA A 32 11.24 46.92 -37.15
N SER A 33 12.35 46.36 -36.64
CA SER A 33 12.75 46.20 -35.22
C SER A 33 11.71 45.86 -34.13
N SER A 34 11.84 44.67 -33.53
CA SER A 34 12.16 44.59 -32.09
C SER A 34 12.68 43.19 -31.72
N SER A 35 13.76 43.19 -30.96
CA SER A 35 14.43 42.03 -30.40
C SER A 35 13.55 41.28 -29.39
N LYS A 36 13.56 39.94 -29.44
CA LYS A 36 13.59 39.08 -28.24
C LYS A 36 13.89 37.64 -28.63
N SER A 37 15.11 37.21 -28.31
CA SER A 37 15.53 35.81 -28.29
C SER A 37 14.64 35.01 -27.33
N ARG A 38 13.95 33.98 -27.82
CA ARG A 38 13.32 32.96 -26.99
C ARG A 38 14.42 32.04 -26.44
N SER A 39 14.79 32.23 -25.18
CA SER A 39 15.49 31.21 -24.42
C SER A 39 14.53 30.06 -24.12
N LEU A 40 14.96 28.83 -24.43
CA LEU A 40 14.34 27.59 -23.97
C LEU A 40 14.35 27.57 -22.44
N HIS A 41 13.23 27.88 -21.80
CA HIS A 41 13.05 27.56 -20.39
C HIS A 41 12.73 26.07 -20.27
N ALA A 42 13.68 25.33 -19.73
CA ALA A 42 13.45 24.01 -19.16
C ALA A 42 12.30 24.10 -18.14
N ALA A 43 11.29 23.24 -18.28
CA ALA A 43 10.20 23.14 -17.33
C ALA A 43 10.77 22.80 -15.95
N MET A 44 10.60 23.71 -14.99
CA MET A 44 10.90 23.44 -13.59
C MET A 44 9.98 22.32 -13.08
N PRO A 45 10.46 21.43 -12.19
CA PRO A 45 9.59 20.46 -11.54
C PRO A 45 8.55 21.19 -10.66
N PRO A 46 7.32 20.66 -10.55
CA PRO A 46 6.26 21.31 -9.77
C PRO A 46 6.63 21.37 -8.29
N ASN A 47 6.19 22.45 -7.62
CA ASN A 47 6.52 22.72 -6.23
C ASN A 47 5.70 21.85 -5.27
N LYS A 48 6.16 21.71 -4.02
CA LYS A 48 5.65 20.81 -2.98
C LYS A 48 4.17 21.01 -2.62
N GLU A 49 3.63 22.20 -2.84
CA GLU A 49 2.21 22.52 -2.65
C GLU A 49 1.30 21.85 -3.70
N ASP A 50 1.79 21.60 -4.92
CA ASP A 50 0.96 21.06 -6.00
C ASP A 50 0.56 19.60 -5.79
N ILE A 51 1.29 18.83 -4.99
CA ILE A 51 1.01 17.40 -4.76
C ILE A 51 -0.12 17.21 -3.75
N ASP A 52 -0.15 18.01 -2.67
CA ASP A 52 -1.22 17.98 -1.67
C ASP A 52 -2.47 18.73 -2.20
N LEU A 53 -2.31 19.83 -2.96
CA LEU A 53 -3.42 20.54 -3.63
C LEU A 53 -4.13 19.74 -4.74
N TYR A 54 -3.58 18.61 -5.19
CA TYR A 54 -4.17 17.81 -6.28
C TYR A 54 -5.22 16.80 -5.81
N ASP A 55 -5.22 16.41 -4.52
CA ASP A 55 -6.38 15.74 -3.92
C ASP A 55 -7.45 16.80 -3.55
N ASP A 56 -7.05 17.97 -3.02
CA ASP A 56 -7.97 19.08 -2.69
C ASP A 56 -8.69 19.69 -3.91
N ARG A 57 -8.05 19.77 -5.09
CA ARG A 57 -8.71 20.28 -6.31
C ARG A 57 -9.75 19.30 -6.88
N MET A 58 -9.54 17.99 -6.76
CA MET A 58 -10.56 16.99 -7.11
C MET A 58 -11.69 16.93 -6.08
N GLU A 59 -11.40 17.31 -4.83
CA GLU A 59 -12.38 17.45 -3.77
C GLU A 59 -13.45 18.52 -4.10
N SER A 60 -13.11 19.59 -4.82
CA SER A 60 -14.08 20.59 -5.29
C SER A 60 -14.98 20.11 -6.44
N PHE A 61 -14.52 19.15 -7.26
CA PHE A 61 -15.23 18.67 -8.46
C PHE A 61 -16.39 17.71 -8.13
N VAL A 62 -16.40 17.13 -6.93
CA VAL A 62 -17.43 16.18 -6.47
C VAL A 62 -18.70 16.91 -6.00
N ASP A 63 -18.60 18.20 -5.62
CA ASP A 63 -19.74 18.99 -5.15
C ASP A 63 -20.71 19.37 -6.30
N ASP A 64 -20.25 19.32 -7.56
CA ASP A 64 -21.07 19.58 -8.76
C ASP A 64 -21.78 18.34 -9.32
N MET A 65 -21.59 17.14 -8.73
CA MET A 65 -22.30 15.95 -9.16
C MET A 65 -23.74 15.94 -8.60
N PRO A 66 -24.79 15.83 -9.45
CA PRO A 66 -26.15 15.77 -8.96
C PRO A 66 -26.34 14.54 -8.05
N PRO A 67 -27.11 14.65 -6.96
CA PRO A 67 -27.36 13.54 -6.06
C PRO A 67 -28.17 12.46 -6.78
N LYS A 68 -27.49 11.49 -7.42
CA LYS A 68 -28.15 10.27 -7.88
C LYS A 68 -28.68 9.56 -6.64
N LYS A 69 -29.97 9.17 -6.66
CA LYS A 69 -30.58 8.29 -5.65
C LYS A 69 -29.69 7.04 -5.50
N ILE A 70 -29.00 6.95 -4.37
CA ILE A 70 -28.04 5.88 -4.09
C ILE A 70 -28.86 4.66 -3.65
N SER A 71 -28.95 3.63 -4.50
CA SER A 71 -29.20 2.27 -4.02
C SER A 71 -28.19 1.98 -2.90
N PRO A 72 -28.55 1.26 -1.82
CA PRO A 72 -27.61 1.02 -0.72
C PRO A 72 -26.27 0.54 -1.31
N LEU A 73 -25.14 1.15 -0.93
CA LEU A 73 -23.81 0.89 -1.53
C LEU A 73 -23.47 -0.61 -1.70
N PHE A 74 -24.03 -1.45 -0.82
CA PHE A 74 -23.91 -2.91 -0.80
C PHE A 74 -24.81 -3.66 -1.81
N SER A 75 -25.64 -2.94 -2.57
CA SER A 75 -26.62 -3.44 -3.52
C SER A 75 -26.47 -2.84 -4.92
N MET A 76 -25.42 -2.04 -5.14
CA MET A 76 -25.08 -1.57 -6.48
C MET A 76 -24.65 -2.76 -7.34
N ASP A 77 -25.27 -2.92 -8.51
CA ASP A 77 -24.80 -3.88 -9.50
C ASP A 77 -23.40 -3.45 -9.98
N GLU A 78 -22.47 -4.40 -9.96
CA GLU A 78 -21.09 -4.15 -10.41
C GLU A 78 -21.02 -3.67 -11.86
N SER A 79 -22.01 -4.06 -12.68
CA SER A 79 -22.11 -3.63 -14.08
C SER A 79 -22.36 -2.12 -14.23
N GLU A 80 -22.90 -1.46 -13.19
CA GLU A 80 -23.23 -0.03 -13.18
C GLU A 80 -22.11 0.85 -12.61
N VAL A 81 -21.05 0.24 -12.06
CA VAL A 81 -19.96 0.99 -11.42
C VAL A 81 -18.90 1.39 -12.43
N ASP A 82 -18.70 2.70 -12.60
CA ASP A 82 -17.62 3.23 -13.44
C ASP A 82 -16.26 3.15 -12.72
N TYR A 83 -15.40 2.26 -13.20
CA TYR A 83 -14.02 2.12 -12.72
C TYR A 83 -12.97 2.82 -13.60
N ASN A 84 -13.39 3.72 -14.49
CA ASN A 84 -12.53 4.46 -15.41
C ASN A 84 -11.89 5.72 -14.78
N GLN A 85 -11.42 5.60 -13.53
CA GLN A 85 -10.68 6.69 -12.89
C GLN A 85 -9.34 6.94 -13.63
N PRO A 86 -8.88 8.21 -13.71
CA PRO A 86 -7.61 8.54 -14.33
C PRO A 86 -6.42 7.82 -13.70
N ILE A 87 -5.42 7.48 -14.53
CA ILE A 87 -4.15 6.90 -14.10
C ILE A 87 -3.24 8.01 -13.58
N LYS A 88 -2.59 7.76 -12.43
CA LYS A 88 -1.52 8.58 -11.87
C LYS A 88 -0.19 8.14 -12.49
N TRP A 89 0.12 8.62 -13.70
CA TRP A 89 1.32 8.20 -14.44
C TRP A 89 2.64 8.40 -13.68
N PHE A 90 2.74 9.47 -12.88
CA PHE A 90 3.88 9.65 -11.99
C PHE A 90 4.03 8.49 -10.99
N ASN A 91 2.93 8.05 -10.37
CA ASN A 91 2.94 6.91 -9.45
C ASN A 91 3.29 5.61 -10.17
N VAL A 92 2.76 5.39 -11.39
CA VAL A 92 3.12 4.23 -12.21
C VAL A 92 4.63 4.21 -12.46
N PHE A 93 5.19 5.33 -12.90
CA PHE A 93 6.62 5.45 -13.14
C PHE A 93 7.43 5.22 -11.86
N ALA A 94 7.14 5.96 -10.78
CA ALA A 94 7.88 5.87 -9.52
C ALA A 94 7.81 4.47 -8.89
N LEU A 95 6.63 3.85 -8.85
CA LEU A 95 6.46 2.48 -8.36
C LEU A 95 7.21 1.48 -9.24
N SER A 96 7.11 1.59 -10.56
CA SER A 96 7.82 0.69 -11.47
C SER A 96 9.33 0.83 -11.32
N SER A 97 9.85 2.07 -11.25
CA SER A 97 11.28 2.34 -11.08
C SER A 97 11.81 1.78 -9.76
N VAL A 98 11.11 1.97 -8.64
CA VAL A 98 11.59 1.45 -7.35
C VAL A 98 11.57 -0.08 -7.30
N HIS A 99 10.61 -0.75 -7.96
CA HIS A 99 10.60 -2.21 -8.08
C HIS A 99 11.78 -2.70 -8.93
N ILE A 100 12.04 -2.07 -10.08
CA ILE A 100 13.18 -2.42 -10.95
C ILE A 100 14.51 -2.24 -10.21
N LEU A 101 14.70 -1.11 -9.52
CA LEU A 101 15.90 -0.87 -8.72
C LEU A 101 16.06 -1.88 -7.58
N SER A 102 14.95 -2.32 -6.99
CA SER A 102 14.95 -3.30 -5.91
C SER A 102 15.30 -4.71 -6.39
N ILE A 103 14.99 -5.08 -7.63
CA ILE A 103 15.51 -6.31 -8.26
C ILE A 103 17.05 -6.24 -8.34
N GLY A 104 17.60 -5.08 -8.69
CA GLY A 104 19.05 -4.84 -8.59
C GLY A 104 19.57 -5.05 -7.17
N GLY A 105 18.89 -4.47 -6.18
CA GLY A 105 19.20 -4.68 -4.75
C GLY A 105 19.16 -6.15 -4.32
N PHE A 106 18.23 -6.95 -4.83
CA PHE A 106 18.16 -8.39 -4.59
C PHE A 106 19.37 -9.13 -5.17
N ILE A 107 19.71 -8.88 -6.44
CA ILE A 107 20.85 -9.52 -7.13
C ILE A 107 22.18 -9.20 -6.42
N ILE A 108 22.35 -7.95 -6.00
CA ILE A 108 23.50 -7.53 -5.20
C ILE A 108 23.45 -8.17 -3.82
N GLY A 109 22.26 -8.25 -3.21
CA GLY A 109 21.99 -8.91 -1.93
C GLY A 109 22.54 -10.34 -1.84
N ILE A 110 22.33 -11.13 -2.88
CA ILE A 110 22.78 -12.53 -2.93
C ILE A 110 24.27 -12.70 -3.29
N THR A 111 24.92 -11.67 -3.83
CA THR A 111 26.30 -11.80 -4.37
C THR A 111 27.36 -10.99 -3.62
N GLN A 112 27.00 -9.84 -3.05
CA GLN A 112 27.96 -8.81 -2.63
C GLN A 112 27.67 -8.18 -1.26
N VAL A 113 26.44 -8.30 -0.74
CA VAL A 113 26.06 -7.68 0.55
C VAL A 113 26.61 -8.50 1.72
N LYS A 114 27.15 -7.81 2.73
CA LYS A 114 27.62 -8.45 3.96
C LYS A 114 26.46 -9.06 4.72
N LEU A 115 26.67 -10.21 5.37
CA LEU A 115 25.65 -10.87 6.19
C LEU A 115 25.09 -9.95 7.29
N MET A 116 25.93 -9.10 7.90
CA MET A 116 25.49 -8.11 8.88
C MET A 116 24.53 -7.07 8.30
N THR A 117 24.67 -6.70 7.03
CA THR A 117 23.75 -5.78 6.34
C THR A 117 22.39 -6.45 6.11
N ILE A 118 22.38 -7.73 5.74
CA ILE A 118 21.15 -8.52 5.60
C ILE A 118 20.42 -8.60 6.95
N PHE A 119 21.14 -8.97 8.02
CA PHE A 119 20.59 -9.03 9.37
C PHE A 119 20.06 -7.66 9.84
N PHE A 120 20.83 -6.59 9.62
CA PHE A 120 20.43 -5.23 9.94
C PHE A 120 19.11 -4.84 9.26
N PHE A 121 19.00 -5.05 7.95
CA PHE A 121 17.77 -4.69 7.22
C PHE A 121 16.59 -5.61 7.52
N PHE A 122 16.84 -6.87 7.90
CA PHE A 122 15.80 -7.74 8.43
C PHE A 122 15.21 -7.17 9.73
N VAL A 123 16.07 -6.82 10.71
CA VAL A 123 15.64 -6.19 11.96
C VAL A 123 14.96 -4.84 11.70
N TYR A 124 15.50 -4.04 10.77
CA TYR A 124 14.88 -2.78 10.36
C TYR A 124 13.49 -2.98 9.75
N GLY A 125 13.30 -4.05 8.97
CA GLY A 125 12.00 -4.46 8.45
C GLY A 125 11.00 -4.80 9.56
N LEU A 126 11.42 -5.46 10.63
CA LEU A 126 10.57 -5.73 11.80
C LEU A 126 10.16 -4.43 12.51
N ILE A 127 11.08 -3.46 12.64
CA ILE A 127 10.78 -2.12 13.18
C ILE A 127 9.70 -1.44 12.32
N CYS A 128 9.83 -1.50 10.99
CA CYS A 128 8.82 -0.99 10.07
C CYS A 128 7.46 -1.69 10.27
N ALA A 129 7.47 -3.01 10.40
CA ALA A 129 6.26 -3.81 10.58
C ALA A 129 5.53 -3.42 11.87
N PHE A 130 6.21 -3.22 13.00
CA PHE A 130 5.57 -2.79 14.25
C PHE A 130 4.92 -1.41 14.12
N GLY A 131 5.53 -0.47 13.39
CA GLY A 131 4.93 0.84 13.14
C GLY A 131 3.61 0.77 12.38
N VAL A 132 3.53 -0.10 11.38
CA VAL A 132 2.31 -0.32 10.59
C VAL A 132 1.26 -1.08 11.40
N THR A 133 1.63 -2.22 11.97
CA THR A 133 0.71 -3.19 12.60
C THR A 133 0.32 -2.79 14.01
N SER A 134 1.29 -2.66 14.92
CA SER A 134 1.02 -2.30 16.32
C SER A 134 0.65 -0.82 16.45
N GLY A 135 1.16 0.04 15.57
CA GLY A 135 0.85 1.47 15.52
C GLY A 135 -0.39 1.78 14.68
N VAL A 136 -0.18 2.14 13.42
CA VAL A 136 -1.21 2.77 12.57
C VAL A 136 -2.46 1.91 12.42
N HIS A 137 -2.29 0.60 12.34
CA HIS A 137 -3.40 -0.34 12.25
C HIS A 137 -4.14 -0.52 13.58
N ARG A 138 -3.52 -1.17 14.57
CA ARG A 138 -4.21 -1.59 15.80
C ARG A 138 -4.48 -0.42 16.77
N LEU A 139 -3.50 0.47 16.95
CA LEU A 139 -3.62 1.62 17.87
C LEU A 139 -4.49 2.73 17.27
N TRP A 140 -4.03 3.35 16.18
CA TRP A 140 -4.67 4.55 15.65
C TRP A 140 -5.92 4.24 14.83
N THR A 141 -5.93 3.17 14.01
CA THR A 141 -7.13 2.88 13.22
C THR A 141 -8.22 2.25 14.06
N HIS A 142 -7.92 1.15 14.73
CA HIS A 142 -8.93 0.30 15.40
C HIS A 142 -9.15 0.63 16.87
N ARG A 143 -8.26 1.43 17.48
CA ARG A 143 -8.33 1.79 18.91
C ARG A 143 -8.48 0.54 19.79
N SER A 144 -7.77 -0.52 19.43
CA SER A 144 -7.90 -1.84 20.06
C SER A 144 -7.13 -1.93 21.39
N TYR A 145 -6.24 -0.98 21.64
CA TYR A 145 -5.57 -0.76 22.92
C TYR A 145 -5.25 0.73 23.11
N SER A 146 -4.78 1.11 24.28
CA SER A 146 -4.31 2.46 24.61
C SER A 146 -2.80 2.46 24.85
N ALA A 147 -2.12 3.50 24.42
CA ALA A 147 -0.67 3.67 24.58
C ALA A 147 -0.35 5.02 25.22
N ASN A 148 0.63 5.04 26.13
CA ASN A 148 1.15 6.28 26.68
C ASN A 148 1.99 7.05 25.63
N VAL A 149 2.39 8.28 25.97
CA VAL A 149 3.15 9.16 25.06
C VAL A 149 4.46 8.50 24.57
N PRO A 150 5.32 7.92 25.43
CA PRO A 150 6.54 7.24 24.97
C PRO A 150 6.28 6.16 23.91
N LEU A 151 5.30 5.27 24.14
CA LEU A 151 4.99 4.21 23.18
C LEU A 151 4.42 4.76 21.87
N ARG A 152 3.56 5.78 21.93
CA ARG A 152 3.05 6.46 20.73
C ARG A 152 4.16 7.09 19.90
N VAL A 153 5.14 7.74 20.54
CA VAL A 153 6.33 8.28 19.85
C VAL A 153 7.14 7.15 19.20
N ILE A 154 7.41 6.06 19.91
CA ILE A 154 8.13 4.90 19.35
C ILE A 154 7.42 4.35 18.12
N LEU A 155 6.10 4.10 18.21
CA LEU A 155 5.31 3.57 17.11
C LEU A 155 5.27 4.52 15.91
N MET A 156 5.23 5.83 16.15
CA MET A 156 5.31 6.85 15.11
C MET A 156 6.66 6.82 14.39
N LEU A 157 7.78 6.70 15.12
CA LEU A 157 9.12 6.56 14.54
C LEU A 157 9.26 5.25 13.75
N CYS A 158 8.76 4.14 14.30
CA CYS A 158 8.69 2.86 13.60
C CYS A 158 7.89 2.98 12.30
N TYR A 159 6.79 3.72 12.29
CA TYR A 159 5.99 3.96 11.09
C TYR A 159 6.73 4.86 10.08
N ALA A 160 7.49 5.85 10.55
CA ALA A 160 8.37 6.66 9.71
C ALA A 160 9.39 5.79 8.97
N CYS A 161 9.95 4.76 9.62
CA CYS A 161 10.84 3.77 9.01
C CYS A 161 10.16 2.99 7.87
N ALA A 162 8.85 2.72 7.98
CA ALA A 162 8.08 1.98 6.98
C ALA A 162 7.84 2.80 5.69
N GLY A 163 7.88 4.13 5.77
CA GLY A 163 7.81 5.02 4.61
C GLY A 163 6.50 4.97 3.82
N GLN A 164 5.39 4.64 4.49
CA GLN A 164 4.04 4.66 3.92
C GLN A 164 3.48 6.09 3.87
N ASN A 165 2.16 6.25 3.74
CA ASN A 165 1.49 7.56 3.65
C ASN A 165 1.46 8.29 5.02
N LYS A 166 0.93 9.52 5.05
CA LYS A 166 0.54 10.20 6.31
C LYS A 166 -0.34 9.28 7.16
N ILE A 167 -0.20 9.31 8.49
CA ILE A 167 -0.99 8.50 9.42
C ILE A 167 -2.48 8.81 9.26
N TYR A 168 -2.84 10.09 9.15
CA TYR A 168 -4.23 10.51 8.91
C TYR A 168 -4.84 9.83 7.67
N THR A 169 -4.10 9.87 6.54
CA THR A 169 -4.57 9.27 5.29
C THR A 169 -4.69 7.76 5.39
N TRP A 170 -3.73 7.10 6.03
CA TRP A 170 -3.74 5.65 6.22
C TRP A 170 -4.94 5.23 7.08
N VAL A 171 -5.15 5.88 8.24
CA VAL A 171 -6.26 5.61 9.14
C VAL A 171 -7.60 5.85 8.45
N ARG A 172 -7.76 6.98 7.75
CA ARG A 172 -8.97 7.27 6.98
C ARG A 172 -9.28 6.15 5.99
N ASP A 173 -8.31 5.83 5.14
CA ASP A 173 -8.51 4.87 4.06
C ASP A 173 -8.80 3.46 4.62
N HIS A 174 -8.14 3.08 5.72
CA HIS A 174 -8.38 1.79 6.36
C HIS A 174 -9.73 1.71 7.09
N ARG A 175 -10.19 2.80 7.73
CA ARG A 175 -11.57 2.87 8.28
C ARG A 175 -12.64 2.80 7.19
N VAL A 176 -12.41 3.45 6.03
CA VAL A 176 -13.29 3.31 4.86
C VAL A 176 -13.30 1.88 4.37
N HIS A 177 -12.13 1.25 4.24
CA HIS A 177 -12.00 -0.14 3.82
C HIS A 177 -12.82 -1.08 4.71
N HIS A 178 -12.68 -1.03 6.03
CA HIS A 178 -13.49 -1.89 6.91
C HIS A 178 -15.00 -1.61 6.81
N LYS A 179 -15.40 -0.35 6.69
CA LYS A 179 -16.81 0.03 6.68
C LYS A 179 -17.51 -0.31 5.37
N PHE A 180 -16.78 -0.27 4.27
CA PHE A 180 -17.32 -0.39 2.91
C PHE A 180 -16.54 -1.41 2.07
N SER A 181 -15.99 -2.43 2.71
CA SER A 181 -15.17 -3.48 2.10
C SER A 181 -15.90 -4.11 0.92
N GLU A 182 -15.17 -4.39 -0.16
CA GLU A 182 -15.73 -4.97 -1.39
C GLU A 182 -16.82 -4.12 -2.07
N THR A 183 -16.82 -2.80 -1.86
CA THR A 183 -17.68 -1.86 -2.58
C THR A 183 -16.84 -0.85 -3.37
N PRO A 184 -17.44 -0.05 -4.26
CA PRO A 184 -16.73 1.03 -4.94
C PRO A 184 -16.18 2.12 -4.00
N ALA A 185 -16.62 2.15 -2.73
CA ALA A 185 -16.07 3.05 -1.73
C ALA A 185 -14.79 2.52 -1.07
N ASP A 186 -14.49 1.22 -1.18
CA ASP A 186 -13.24 0.63 -0.69
C ASP A 186 -12.04 1.13 -1.52
N PRO A 187 -11.02 1.77 -0.91
CA PRO A 187 -9.84 2.26 -1.61
C PRO A 187 -9.10 1.19 -2.40
N HIS A 188 -9.10 -0.05 -1.91
CA HIS A 188 -8.38 -1.20 -2.50
C HIS A 188 -9.31 -2.38 -2.75
N ASN A 189 -10.54 -2.09 -3.18
CA ASN A 189 -11.59 -3.07 -3.50
C ASN A 189 -11.05 -4.32 -4.22
N SER A 190 -11.05 -5.44 -3.50
CA SER A 190 -10.56 -6.74 -3.96
C SER A 190 -11.31 -7.30 -5.17
N LYS A 191 -12.59 -6.93 -5.37
CA LYS A 191 -13.40 -7.32 -6.53
C LYS A 191 -12.90 -6.76 -7.85
N ARG A 192 -12.07 -5.71 -7.84
CA ARG A 192 -11.41 -5.18 -9.04
C ARG A 192 -10.20 -6.01 -9.48
N GLY A 193 -9.96 -7.14 -8.80
CA GLY A 193 -8.92 -8.09 -9.11
C GLY A 193 -7.64 -7.88 -8.30
N PHE A 194 -6.86 -8.95 -8.22
CA PHE A 194 -5.66 -9.05 -7.39
C PHE A 194 -4.65 -7.91 -7.62
N PHE A 195 -4.37 -7.56 -8.89
CA PHE A 195 -3.43 -6.50 -9.20
C PHE A 195 -3.90 -5.14 -8.65
N PHE A 196 -5.20 -4.85 -8.76
CA PHE A 196 -5.75 -3.60 -8.26
C PHE A 196 -5.62 -3.50 -6.75
N SER A 197 -6.06 -4.51 -5.99
CA SER A 197 -6.00 -4.50 -4.52
C SER A 197 -4.58 -4.55 -3.97
N HIS A 198 -3.64 -5.16 -4.70
CA HIS A 198 -2.23 -5.18 -4.30
C HIS A 198 -1.57 -3.80 -4.50
N ILE A 199 -1.52 -3.30 -5.74
CA ILE A 199 -0.75 -2.08 -6.06
C ILE A 199 -1.46 -1.13 -7.03
N GLY A 200 -2.37 -1.63 -7.87
CA GLY A 200 -3.04 -0.83 -8.89
C GLY A 200 -3.88 0.33 -8.33
N TRP A 201 -4.40 0.20 -7.10
CA TRP A 201 -5.11 1.27 -6.40
C TRP A 201 -4.24 2.51 -6.14
N LEU A 202 -2.93 2.34 -5.96
CA LEU A 202 -1.97 3.45 -5.82
C LEU A 202 -1.67 4.14 -7.16
N MET A 203 -1.93 3.45 -8.28
CA MET A 203 -1.67 3.91 -9.64
C MET A 203 -2.88 4.61 -10.27
N LYS A 204 -4.05 4.57 -9.64
CA LYS A 204 -5.26 5.26 -10.12
C LYS A 204 -5.71 6.35 -9.13
N LYS A 205 -6.50 7.30 -9.62
CA LYS A 205 -7.29 8.18 -8.75
C LYS A 205 -8.36 7.35 -8.02
N LYS A 206 -8.69 7.75 -6.79
CA LYS A 206 -9.71 7.06 -5.97
C LYS A 206 -11.06 7.17 -6.66
N HIS A 207 -11.91 6.17 -6.47
CA HIS A 207 -13.30 6.22 -6.93
C HIS A 207 -14.04 7.36 -6.20
N PRO A 208 -14.95 8.14 -6.85
CA PRO A 208 -15.67 9.23 -6.19
C PRO A 208 -16.40 8.83 -4.91
N LEU A 209 -17.01 7.63 -4.90
CA LEU A 209 -17.65 7.08 -3.68
C LEU A 209 -16.66 6.85 -2.53
N CYS A 210 -15.41 6.48 -2.82
CA CYS A 210 -14.37 6.33 -1.79
C CYS A 210 -14.06 7.68 -1.13
N ILE A 211 -13.95 8.75 -1.94
CA ILE A 211 -13.74 10.12 -1.45
C ILE A 211 -14.96 10.57 -0.62
N GLN A 212 -16.17 10.39 -1.15
CA GLN A 212 -17.40 10.80 -0.50
C GLN A 212 -17.61 10.10 0.84
N GLN A 213 -17.38 8.78 0.92
CA GLN A 213 -17.51 8.05 2.18
C GLN A 213 -16.35 8.33 3.14
N GLY A 214 -15.14 8.57 2.62
CA GLY A 214 -13.98 8.97 3.42
C GLY A 214 -14.19 10.27 4.19
N ARG A 215 -14.91 11.24 3.62
CA ARG A 215 -15.29 12.49 4.32
C ARG A 215 -16.23 12.27 5.51
N LYS A 216 -16.97 11.15 5.53
CA LYS A 216 -17.92 10.82 6.60
C LYS A 216 -17.30 9.97 7.71
N ILE A 217 -16.04 9.58 7.58
CA ILE A 217 -15.33 8.86 8.63
C ILE A 217 -14.94 9.88 9.72
N ASP A 218 -15.32 9.58 10.96
CA ASP A 218 -14.82 10.33 12.11
C ASP A 218 -13.31 10.09 12.27
N LEU A 219 -12.56 11.19 12.29
CA LEU A 219 -11.10 11.25 12.48
C LEU A 219 -10.72 12.27 13.55
N SER A 220 -11.68 12.69 14.38
CA SER A 220 -11.45 13.65 15.47
C SER A 220 -10.35 13.19 16.43
N ASP A 221 -10.30 11.89 16.72
CA ASP A 221 -9.24 11.28 17.51
C ASP A 221 -7.84 11.44 16.91
N ILE A 222 -7.73 11.34 15.58
CA ILE A 222 -6.46 11.48 14.87
C ILE A 222 -6.05 12.95 14.75
N LYS A 223 -7.03 13.84 14.53
CA LYS A 223 -6.80 15.29 14.49
C LYS A 223 -6.36 15.85 15.83
N ASN A 224 -6.86 15.27 16.93
CA ASN A 224 -6.51 15.68 18.29
C ASN A 224 -5.27 14.96 18.86
N ASP A 225 -4.67 14.03 18.11
CA ASP A 225 -3.45 13.34 18.52
C ASP A 225 -2.22 14.16 18.10
N GLU A 226 -1.62 14.89 19.04
CA GLU A 226 -0.45 15.75 18.80
C GLU A 226 0.75 15.03 18.17
N ILE A 227 0.97 13.74 18.48
CA ILE A 227 2.08 12.95 17.94
C ILE A 227 1.81 12.64 16.46
N VAL A 228 0.56 12.34 16.12
CA VAL A 228 0.15 12.14 14.74
C VAL A 228 0.23 13.45 13.96
N GLN A 229 -0.26 14.55 14.52
CA GLN A 229 -0.17 15.87 13.87
C GLN A 229 1.29 16.23 13.60
N PHE A 230 2.18 16.06 14.59
CA PHE A 230 3.62 16.29 14.40
C PHE A 230 4.19 15.44 13.24
N PHE A 231 3.88 14.15 13.19
CA PHE A 231 4.36 13.29 12.11
C PHE A 231 3.83 13.71 10.74
N ASP A 232 2.53 14.02 10.63
CA ASP A 232 1.88 14.36 9.37
C ASP A 232 2.34 15.73 8.85
N ASP A 233 2.55 16.71 9.73
CA ASP A 233 3.13 18.03 9.40
C ASP A 233 4.58 17.92 8.91
N ASN A 234 5.32 16.95 9.47
CA ASN A 234 6.72 16.70 9.13
C ASN A 234 6.91 15.51 8.18
N PHE A 235 5.83 15.04 7.53
CA PHE A 235 5.79 13.73 6.86
C PHE A 235 6.95 13.48 5.90
N ILE A 236 7.24 14.44 5.01
CA ILE A 236 8.31 14.29 4.01
C ILE A 236 9.69 14.20 4.66
N MET A 237 9.93 14.97 5.73
CA MET A 237 11.19 14.91 6.48
C MET A 237 11.30 13.57 7.21
N MET A 238 10.25 13.18 7.96
CA MET A 238 10.23 11.94 8.73
C MET A 238 10.41 10.71 7.82
N LYS A 239 9.65 10.63 6.73
CA LYS A 239 9.79 9.56 5.72
C LYS A 239 11.19 9.55 5.11
N THR A 240 11.72 10.69 4.66
CA THR A 240 13.04 10.74 4.02
C THR A 240 14.13 10.28 4.99
N MET A 241 14.13 10.81 6.23
CA MET A 241 15.16 10.52 7.22
C MET A 241 15.09 9.09 7.70
N PHE A 242 13.93 8.63 8.16
CA PHE A 242 13.80 7.32 8.80
C PHE A 242 13.63 6.18 7.78
N CYS A 243 12.98 6.37 6.63
CA CYS A 243 12.89 5.28 5.66
C CYS A 243 14.16 5.14 4.81
N PHE A 244 14.85 6.24 4.49
CA PHE A 244 15.93 6.21 3.48
C PHE A 244 17.30 6.62 4.04
N VAL A 245 17.44 7.81 4.61
CA VAL A 245 18.77 8.37 4.94
C VAL A 245 19.45 7.63 6.09
N ILE A 246 18.79 7.53 7.26
CA ILE A 246 19.35 6.91 8.46
C ILE A 246 19.77 5.44 8.22
N PRO A 247 18.89 4.55 7.72
CA PRO A 247 19.27 3.15 7.56
C PRO A 247 20.38 2.95 6.52
N THR A 248 20.39 3.72 5.43
CA THR A 248 21.50 3.69 4.46
C THR A 248 22.79 4.24 5.06
N TYR A 249 22.73 5.33 5.84
CA TYR A 249 23.88 5.89 6.55
C TYR A 249 24.49 4.88 7.54
N ILE A 250 23.64 4.15 8.27
CA ILE A 250 24.11 3.13 9.23
C ILE A 250 24.85 2.00 8.51
N ALA A 251 24.25 1.44 7.45
CA ALA A 251 24.87 0.37 6.66
C ALA A 251 26.19 0.83 6.01
N ARG A 252 26.25 2.07 5.53
CA ARG A 252 27.47 2.65 4.97
C ARG A 252 28.58 2.82 6.02
N ASN A 253 28.30 3.52 7.12
CA ASN A 253 29.36 4.02 8.02
C ASN A 253 29.71 3.08 9.17
N TYR A 254 28.78 2.23 9.61
CA TYR A 254 29.01 1.33 10.74
C TYR A 254 29.16 -0.13 10.31
N ILE A 255 28.48 -0.56 9.23
CA ILE A 255 28.66 -1.90 8.66
C ILE A 255 29.75 -1.90 7.57
N GLY A 256 30.03 -0.73 6.99
CA GLY A 256 31.12 -0.53 6.01
C GLY A 256 30.74 -0.97 4.60
N GLU A 257 29.47 -0.85 4.21
CA GLU A 257 29.04 -1.09 2.82
C GLU A 257 29.42 0.08 1.91
N PRO A 258 29.68 -0.15 0.60
CA PRO A 258 29.62 0.90 -0.41
C PRO A 258 28.29 1.67 -0.34
N LEU A 259 28.30 3.01 -0.50
CA LEU A 259 27.08 3.82 -0.37
C LEU A 259 25.95 3.33 -1.31
N TRP A 260 26.29 2.99 -2.54
CA TRP A 260 25.34 2.50 -3.53
C TRP A 260 24.79 1.11 -3.17
N ILE A 261 25.59 0.21 -2.58
CA ILE A 261 25.13 -1.09 -2.07
C ILE A 261 24.20 -0.89 -0.88
N ALA A 262 24.60 -0.07 0.10
CA ALA A 262 23.77 0.28 1.26
C ALA A 262 22.41 0.87 0.85
N PHE A 263 22.41 1.72 -0.18
CA PHE A 263 21.19 2.32 -0.72
C PHE A 263 20.30 1.30 -1.42
N LEU A 264 20.85 0.45 -2.29
CA LEU A 264 20.07 -0.57 -3.01
C LEU A 264 19.53 -1.66 -2.07
N ALA A 265 20.32 -2.09 -1.08
CA ALA A 265 19.85 -3.01 -0.04
C ALA A 265 18.69 -2.39 0.77
N ASN A 266 18.79 -1.08 1.06
CA ASN A 266 17.73 -0.36 1.76
C ASN A 266 16.45 -0.22 0.91
N LEU A 267 16.57 0.05 -0.39
CA LEU A 267 15.43 0.06 -1.32
C LEU A 267 14.76 -1.31 -1.42
N PHE A 268 15.54 -2.38 -1.48
CA PHE A 268 15.00 -3.74 -1.48
C PHE A 268 14.21 -4.04 -0.20
N ARG A 269 14.76 -3.67 0.97
CA ARG A 269 14.04 -3.74 2.25
C ARG A 269 12.73 -2.94 2.23
N TYR A 270 12.74 -1.72 1.67
CA TYR A 270 11.53 -0.91 1.51
C TYR A 270 10.48 -1.64 0.66
N MET A 271 10.88 -2.28 -0.44
CA MET A 271 9.95 -3.05 -1.28
C MET A 271 9.39 -4.30 -0.61
N ILE A 272 10.19 -5.02 0.18
CA ILE A 272 9.67 -6.15 0.97
C ILE A 272 8.58 -5.66 1.93
N VAL A 273 8.83 -4.56 2.65
CA VAL A 273 7.86 -4.00 3.61
C VAL A 273 6.55 -3.56 2.91
N LEU A 274 6.65 -2.88 1.76
CA LEU A 274 5.47 -2.46 1.02
C LEU A 274 4.67 -3.65 0.49
N ASN A 275 5.33 -4.61 -0.18
CA ASN A 275 4.65 -5.78 -0.74
C ASN A 275 4.07 -6.68 0.36
N GLY A 276 4.75 -6.79 1.51
CA GLY A 276 4.21 -7.48 2.69
C GLY A 276 2.93 -6.82 3.23
N THR A 277 2.87 -5.48 3.24
CA THR A 277 1.66 -4.74 3.62
C THR A 277 0.54 -4.93 2.58
N TRP A 278 0.86 -4.75 1.30
CA TRP A 278 -0.10 -4.87 0.20
C TRP A 278 -0.61 -6.28 -0.01
N ALA A 279 0.16 -7.29 0.42
CA ALA A 279 -0.28 -8.67 0.42
C ALA A 279 -1.50 -8.89 1.31
N VAL A 280 -1.69 -8.09 2.37
CA VAL A 280 -2.88 -8.17 3.21
C VAL A 280 -4.12 -7.76 2.41
N ASN A 281 -4.04 -6.67 1.63
CA ASN A 281 -5.14 -6.20 0.79
C ASN A 281 -5.47 -7.16 -0.37
N SER A 282 -4.48 -7.92 -0.86
CA SER A 282 -4.65 -8.81 -2.01
C SER A 282 -4.77 -10.29 -1.62
N PHE A 283 -3.70 -10.91 -1.11
CA PHE A 283 -3.70 -12.32 -0.73
C PHE A 283 -4.73 -12.61 0.36
N ALA A 284 -4.82 -11.77 1.39
CA ALA A 284 -5.76 -11.99 2.50
C ALA A 284 -7.21 -11.60 2.18
N HIS A 285 -7.52 -11.20 0.95
CA HIS A 285 -8.89 -11.06 0.43
C HIS A 285 -9.20 -12.05 -0.71
N THR A 286 -8.22 -12.86 -1.14
CA THR A 286 -8.36 -13.72 -2.33
C THR A 286 -8.09 -15.19 -2.01
N PHE A 287 -7.13 -15.49 -1.14
CA PHE A 287 -6.61 -16.85 -0.94
C PHE A 287 -6.58 -17.21 0.54
N GLY A 288 -7.41 -18.16 0.95
CA GLY A 288 -7.43 -18.68 2.32
C GLY A 288 -8.79 -19.23 2.70
N HIS A 289 -9.05 -19.28 4.00
CA HIS A 289 -10.31 -19.83 4.55
C HIS A 289 -11.19 -18.73 5.14
N HIS A 290 -12.50 -18.95 5.18
CA HIS A 290 -13.45 -18.03 5.80
C HIS A 290 -13.96 -18.59 7.13
N SER A 291 -13.00 -18.77 8.04
CA SER A 291 -13.19 -19.51 9.30
C SER A 291 -14.22 -18.89 10.26
N TYR A 292 -14.51 -17.59 10.16
CA TYR A 292 -15.38 -16.84 11.08
C TYR A 292 -16.61 -16.22 10.41
N ASP A 293 -16.49 -15.73 9.17
CA ASP A 293 -17.64 -15.29 8.36
C ASP A 293 -17.39 -15.56 6.88
N LYS A 294 -18.17 -16.47 6.28
CA LYS A 294 -18.10 -16.85 4.86
C LYS A 294 -18.78 -15.86 3.91
N ASN A 295 -19.45 -14.84 4.44
CA ASN A 295 -20.17 -13.85 3.63
C ASN A 295 -19.32 -12.59 3.34
N ILE A 296 -18.09 -12.54 3.84
CA ILE A 296 -17.12 -11.47 3.57
C ILE A 296 -15.91 -12.05 2.84
N ALA A 297 -15.27 -11.26 1.97
CA ALA A 297 -14.11 -11.70 1.19
C ALA A 297 -12.78 -11.91 1.97
N PRO A 298 -12.48 -11.20 3.07
CA PRO A 298 -11.29 -11.45 3.87
C PRO A 298 -11.12 -12.91 4.27
N THR A 299 -9.90 -13.42 4.20
CA THR A 299 -9.54 -14.82 4.44
C THR A 299 -8.52 -14.96 5.58
N GLU A 300 -8.53 -16.11 6.24
CA GLU A 300 -7.41 -16.60 7.04
C GLU A 300 -6.36 -17.20 6.10
N SER A 301 -5.20 -16.57 6.01
CA SER A 301 -4.15 -16.94 5.06
C SER A 301 -2.78 -17.03 5.74
N ASN A 302 -2.26 -18.26 5.86
CA ASN A 302 -0.90 -18.50 6.39
C ASN A 302 0.17 -17.78 5.57
N LEU A 303 0.01 -17.75 4.24
CA LEU A 303 0.94 -17.05 3.35
C LEU A 303 0.94 -15.55 3.63
N ALA A 304 -0.24 -14.92 3.68
CA ALA A 304 -0.33 -13.51 4.02
C ALA A 304 0.22 -13.25 5.43
N CYS A 305 -0.05 -14.14 6.40
CA CYS A 305 0.43 -14.02 7.77
C CYS A 305 1.97 -14.00 7.84
N ASN A 306 2.63 -14.89 7.09
CA ASN A 306 4.10 -14.93 7.03
C ASN A 306 4.68 -13.70 6.32
N LEU A 307 4.05 -13.22 5.25
CA LEU A 307 4.52 -12.04 4.50
C LEU A 307 4.30 -10.71 5.24
N SER A 308 3.34 -10.67 6.17
CA SER A 308 2.93 -9.47 6.92
C SER A 308 3.25 -9.54 8.41
N PHE A 309 4.00 -10.55 8.86
CA PHE A 309 4.38 -10.76 10.25
C PHE A 309 3.22 -10.93 11.25
N GLY A 310 2.07 -11.42 10.83
CA GLY A 310 0.93 -11.71 11.72
C GLY A 310 -0.42 -11.15 11.28
N GLU A 311 -0.49 -10.42 10.17
CA GLU A 311 -1.69 -9.68 9.76
C GLU A 311 -2.63 -10.48 8.82
N GLY A 312 -2.24 -11.71 8.48
CA GLY A 312 -2.95 -12.58 7.55
C GLY A 312 -4.15 -13.33 8.13
N TRP A 313 -4.45 -13.16 9.41
CA TRP A 313 -5.68 -13.63 10.07
C TRP A 313 -6.84 -12.68 9.76
N HIS A 314 -7.11 -12.48 8.47
CA HIS A 314 -7.86 -11.33 7.99
C HIS A 314 -9.38 -11.53 8.02
N ASN A 315 -9.86 -12.78 7.94
CA ASN A 315 -11.28 -13.08 8.15
C ASN A 315 -11.69 -12.81 9.61
N TYR A 316 -10.85 -13.22 10.56
CA TYR A 316 -11.03 -12.89 11.98
C TYR A 316 -11.01 -11.38 12.17
N HIS A 317 -10.00 -10.71 11.62
CA HIS A 317 -9.82 -9.28 11.75
C HIS A 317 -11.05 -8.48 11.28
N HIS A 318 -11.57 -8.77 10.09
CA HIS A 318 -12.74 -8.07 9.58
C HIS A 318 -14.03 -8.42 10.31
N THR A 319 -14.10 -9.61 10.91
CA THR A 319 -15.21 -10.00 11.77
C THR A 319 -15.15 -9.28 13.13
N PHE A 320 -13.95 -9.08 13.67
CA PHE A 320 -13.70 -8.49 14.98
C PHE A 320 -12.62 -7.40 14.92
N PRO A 321 -12.89 -6.26 14.27
CA PRO A 321 -11.86 -5.25 14.01
C PRO A 321 -11.30 -4.60 15.28
N TYR A 322 -12.04 -4.68 16.39
CA TYR A 322 -11.64 -4.11 17.68
C TYR A 322 -10.71 -5.01 18.51
N ASP A 323 -10.45 -6.26 18.09
CA ASP A 323 -9.54 -7.15 18.82
C ASP A 323 -8.07 -6.73 18.62
N TYR A 324 -7.35 -6.46 19.71
CA TYR A 324 -5.95 -6.02 19.65
C TYR A 324 -5.01 -7.08 19.12
N ARG A 325 -5.39 -8.35 19.22
CA ARG A 325 -4.62 -9.48 18.71
C ARG A 325 -4.80 -9.65 17.23
N GLN A 326 -5.94 -9.22 16.65
CA GLN A 326 -6.30 -9.47 15.25
C GLN A 326 -6.42 -10.96 14.87
N SER A 327 -6.23 -11.86 15.82
CA SER A 327 -6.40 -13.29 15.66
C SER A 327 -6.93 -13.88 16.95
N GLU A 328 -7.67 -14.99 16.84
CA GLU A 328 -8.17 -15.66 18.03
C GLU A 328 -7.03 -16.20 18.93
N PHE A 329 -5.99 -16.74 18.29
CA PHE A 329 -4.92 -17.46 18.98
C PHE A 329 -3.81 -16.56 19.51
N GLY A 330 -3.87 -15.24 19.28
CA GLY A 330 -2.85 -14.28 19.70
C GLY A 330 -1.45 -14.75 19.30
N ILE A 331 -0.54 -14.78 20.27
CA ILE A 331 0.88 -15.15 20.08
C ILE A 331 1.10 -16.61 19.64
N HIS A 332 0.12 -17.50 19.85
CA HIS A 332 0.27 -18.94 19.61
C HIS A 332 0.25 -19.34 18.13
N LYS A 333 -0.16 -18.43 17.22
CA LYS A 333 -0.08 -18.63 15.77
C LYS A 333 0.60 -17.43 15.08
N TYR A 334 1.89 -17.28 15.36
CA TYR A 334 2.79 -16.33 14.66
C TYR A 334 2.22 -14.91 14.53
N ASN A 335 2.15 -14.20 15.66
CA ASN A 335 1.59 -12.85 15.73
C ASN A 335 2.53 -11.92 16.50
N MET A 336 3.60 -11.51 15.82
CA MET A 336 4.63 -10.63 16.37
C MET A 336 4.08 -9.30 16.89
N PRO A 337 3.10 -8.64 16.23
CA PRO A 337 2.53 -7.39 16.74
C PRO A 337 1.85 -7.59 18.11
N THR A 338 1.17 -8.71 18.32
CA THR A 338 0.57 -9.02 19.63
C THR A 338 1.64 -9.17 20.71
N MET A 339 2.74 -9.88 20.42
CA MET A 339 3.88 -10.01 21.34
C MET A 339 4.48 -8.64 21.70
N PHE A 340 4.63 -7.76 20.71
CA PHE A 340 5.12 -6.40 20.91
C PHE A 340 4.20 -5.59 21.84
N ILE A 341 2.88 -5.62 21.57
CA ILE A 341 1.89 -4.92 22.40
C ILE A 341 1.88 -5.48 23.83
N ASP A 342 1.95 -6.81 23.98
CA ASP A 342 1.95 -7.46 25.29
C ASP A 342 3.22 -7.14 26.11
N PHE A 343 4.37 -7.05 25.46
CA PHE A 343 5.61 -6.60 26.10
C PHE A 343 5.47 -5.16 26.64
N PHE A 344 4.95 -4.24 25.84
CA PHE A 344 4.73 -2.87 26.31
C PHE A 344 3.59 -2.76 27.33
N ALA A 345 2.63 -3.69 27.33
CA ALA A 345 1.62 -3.77 28.37
C ALA A 345 2.21 -4.23 29.70
N TRP A 346 3.13 -5.19 29.66
CA TRP A 346 3.90 -5.61 30.82
C TRP A 346 4.76 -4.48 31.40
N LEU A 347 5.33 -3.62 30.55
CA LEU A 347 6.01 -2.38 30.97
C LEU A 347 5.07 -1.28 31.50
N GLY A 348 3.75 -1.46 31.40
CA GLY A 348 2.75 -0.45 31.77
C GLY A 348 2.60 0.69 30.77
N TRP A 349 3.12 0.55 29.55
CA TRP A 349 3.04 1.56 28.49
C TRP A 349 1.87 1.35 27.53
N ALA A 350 1.38 0.12 27.45
CA ALA A 350 0.12 -0.23 26.80
C ALA A 350 -0.92 -0.68 27.82
N SER A 351 -2.19 -0.32 27.60
CA SER A 351 -3.32 -0.67 28.47
C SER A 351 -4.60 -0.86 27.65
N ASN A 352 -5.72 -1.20 28.30
CA ASN A 352 -7.03 -1.35 27.65
C ASN A 352 -7.04 -2.24 26.39
N ARG A 353 -6.23 -3.30 26.40
CA ARG A 353 -6.16 -4.29 25.31
C ARG A 353 -7.50 -5.01 25.19
N LYS A 354 -8.24 -4.75 24.11
CA LYS A 354 -9.55 -5.34 23.84
C LYS A 354 -9.38 -6.70 23.18
N ALA A 355 -9.85 -7.75 23.81
CA ALA A 355 -9.82 -9.11 23.27
C ALA A 355 -11.24 -9.68 23.23
N VAL A 356 -11.59 -10.30 22.10
CA VAL A 356 -12.83 -11.06 21.94
C VAL A 356 -12.72 -12.34 22.77
N PRO A 357 -13.71 -12.63 23.63
CA PRO A 357 -13.77 -13.91 24.34
C PRO A 357 -13.81 -15.08 23.34
N VAL A 358 -13.09 -16.15 23.64
CA VAL A 358 -12.96 -17.32 22.75
C VAL A 358 -14.33 -17.91 22.42
N GLU A 359 -15.25 -17.92 23.37
CA GLU A 359 -16.61 -18.44 23.21
C GLU A 359 -17.43 -17.61 22.20
N VAL A 360 -17.18 -16.30 22.13
CA VAL A 360 -17.81 -15.40 21.16
C VAL A 360 -17.27 -15.68 19.76
N ALA A 361 -15.95 -15.83 19.63
CA ALA A 361 -15.31 -16.17 18.36
C ALA A 361 -15.74 -17.55 17.83
N GLN A 362 -15.78 -18.56 18.70
CA GLN A 362 -16.26 -19.91 18.37
C GLN A 362 -17.75 -19.91 17.97
N ARG A 363 -18.60 -19.18 18.71
CA ARG A 363 -20.03 -19.07 18.37
C ARG A 363 -20.22 -18.42 17.01
N GLN A 364 -19.47 -17.38 16.71
CA GLN A 364 -19.50 -16.71 15.42
C GLN A 364 -19.05 -17.65 14.30
N ALA A 365 -17.92 -18.35 14.47
CA ALA A 365 -17.43 -19.33 13.50
C ALA A 365 -18.43 -20.46 13.27
N LYS A 366 -19.09 -20.98 14.31
CA LYS A 366 -20.14 -22.00 14.18
C LYS A 366 -21.36 -21.48 13.40
N LYS A 367 -21.72 -20.20 13.61
CA LYS A 367 -22.91 -19.60 13.01
C LYS A 367 -22.69 -19.16 11.56
N ARG A 368 -21.52 -18.58 11.25
CA ARG A 368 -21.26 -17.86 10.00
C ARG A 368 -19.99 -18.30 9.27
N GLY A 369 -19.10 -19.05 9.92
CA GLY A 369 -17.90 -19.58 9.27
C GLY A 369 -18.19 -20.67 8.24
N ASP A 370 -17.17 -21.01 7.47
CA ASP A 370 -17.18 -22.09 6.47
C ASP A 370 -16.89 -23.49 7.05
N GLY A 371 -16.68 -23.61 8.36
CA GLY A 371 -16.37 -24.86 9.07
C GLY A 371 -14.88 -25.18 9.21
N THR A 372 -14.01 -24.52 8.44
CA THR A 372 -12.55 -24.79 8.40
C THR A 372 -11.87 -24.58 9.76
N ARG A 373 -12.41 -23.69 10.59
CA ARG A 373 -11.93 -23.45 11.96
C ARG A 373 -11.90 -24.73 12.80
N PHE A 374 -13.01 -25.47 12.79
CA PHE A 374 -13.19 -26.68 13.62
C PHE A 374 -12.47 -27.88 13.00
N GLU A 375 -12.33 -27.92 11.68
CA GLU A 375 -11.48 -28.91 11.02
C GLU A 375 -10.01 -28.76 11.43
N GLN A 376 -9.52 -27.53 11.53
CA GLN A 376 -8.15 -27.25 11.98
C GLN A 376 -7.94 -27.66 13.44
N GLU A 377 -8.94 -27.46 14.30
CA GLU A 377 -8.92 -27.89 15.71
C GLU A 377 -8.88 -29.43 15.83
N ASN A 378 -9.75 -30.13 15.08
CA ASN A 378 -9.78 -31.59 15.04
C ASN A 378 -8.47 -32.18 14.49
N LYS A 379 -7.88 -31.58 13.45
CA LYS A 379 -6.59 -32.02 12.90
C LYS A 379 -5.41 -31.78 13.86
N ALA A 380 -5.52 -30.80 14.74
CA ALA A 380 -4.51 -30.52 15.76
C ALA A 380 -4.60 -31.46 16.98
N GLY A 381 -5.61 -32.34 17.04
CA GLY A 381 -5.83 -33.23 18.20
C GLY A 381 -6.27 -32.49 19.46
N ILE A 382 -6.79 -31.27 19.31
CA ILE A 382 -7.29 -30.42 20.41
C ILE A 382 -8.82 -30.55 20.42
N SER A 383 -9.34 -31.76 20.62
CA SER A 383 -10.75 -31.92 20.96
C SER A 383 -10.87 -31.82 22.49
N ASN A 384 -11.75 -30.94 22.98
CA ASN A 384 -12.15 -30.91 24.39
C ASN A 384 -12.59 -32.28 24.90
#